data_AF-A0A960GZ61-F1
#
_entry.id   AF-A0A960GZ61-F1
#
_cell.length_a   1.000
_cell.length_b   1.000
_cell.length_c   1.000
_cell.angle_alpha   90.00
_cell.angle_beta   90.00
_cell.angle_gamma   90.00
#
_symmetry.space_group_name_H-M   'P 1'
#
loop_
_entity.id
_entity.type
_entity.pdbx_description
1 polymer ?
#
loop_
_entity_poly.entity_id
_entity_poly.type
_entity_poly.pdbx_seq_one_letter_code
_entity_poly.pdbx_strand_id
1 'polypeptide(L)'
;MELTPAKPTDIAPGLCVTIRPASGAEGAAVTADAVVVGASSGGQCQKTGGADNAGLPRSPLGGFRGTVDSIDDKTMLVSTHGTDGSSTKTTVEYNDLTLFADRHRVNADAIVEGKCIIAGGTNDTGGVLQAQTINMPLVVNGSCPQPKG
;
A
#
# COMPACT_ATOMS: atom_id res chain seq x y z
N MET A 1 -11.04 -4.85 -0.65
CA MET A 1 -9.61 -5.11 -0.38
C MET A 1 -9.39 -5.03 1.11
N GLU A 2 -8.48 -5.82 1.67
CA GLU A 2 -8.08 -5.74 3.07
C GLU A 2 -6.58 -5.45 3.19
N LEU A 3 -6.23 -4.65 4.19
CA LEU A 3 -4.87 -4.46 4.68
C LEU A 3 -4.72 -5.20 6.01
N THR A 4 -3.77 -6.12 6.08
CA THR A 4 -3.43 -6.87 7.29
C THR A 4 -2.02 -6.56 7.77
N PRO A 5 -1.73 -6.59 9.08
CA PRO A 5 -0.36 -6.37 9.56
C PRO A 5 0.61 -7.39 8.96
N ALA A 6 1.77 -6.92 8.50
CA ALA A 6 2.86 -7.76 8.02
C ALA A 6 4.14 -7.46 8.81
N LYS A 7 5.16 -8.29 8.63
CA LYS A 7 6.50 -8.10 9.19
C LYS A 7 7.51 -7.82 8.07
N PRO A 8 8.63 -7.15 8.38
CA PRO A 8 9.73 -6.99 7.42
C PRO A 8 10.20 -8.34 6.84
N THR A 9 10.17 -9.40 7.65
CA THR A 9 10.56 -10.77 7.25
C THR A 9 9.62 -11.40 6.22
N ASP A 10 8.41 -10.85 6.05
CA ASP A 10 7.45 -11.33 5.05
C ASP A 10 7.74 -10.71 3.67
N ILE A 11 8.62 -9.71 3.60
CA ILE A 11 9.08 -9.10 2.36
C ILE A 11 10.20 -9.96 1.77
N ALA A 12 10.08 -10.29 0.49
CA ALA A 12 11.07 -11.09 -0.24
C ALA A 12 11.30 -10.52 -1.64
N PRO A 13 12.47 -10.79 -2.25
CA PRO A 13 12.71 -10.50 -3.66
C PRO A 13 11.61 -11.08 -4.57
N GLY A 14 11.20 -10.30 -5.57
CA GLY A 14 10.13 -10.61 -6.51
C GLY A 14 8.73 -10.16 -6.06
N LEU A 15 8.54 -9.75 -4.80
CA LEU A 15 7.26 -9.21 -4.35
C LEU A 15 7.00 -7.81 -4.90
N CYS A 16 5.73 -7.52 -5.17
CA CYS A 16 5.28 -6.17 -5.49
C CYS A 16 4.99 -5.40 -4.22
N VAL A 17 5.67 -4.27 -4.04
CA VAL A 17 5.50 -3.39 -2.88
C VAL A 17 5.09 -1.99 -3.31
N THR A 18 4.23 -1.38 -2.50
CA THR A 18 3.96 0.06 -2.54
C THR A 18 4.69 0.70 -1.37
N ILE A 19 5.51 1.71 -1.66
CA ILE A 19 6.31 2.44 -0.68
C ILE A 19 5.71 3.83 -0.46
N ARG A 20 5.50 4.17 0.81
CA ARG A 20 5.18 5.52 1.28
C ARG A 20 6.44 6.09 1.93
N PRO A 21 7.18 6.99 1.26
CA PRO A 21 8.38 7.58 1.86
C PRO A 21 8.02 8.58 2.96
N ALA A 22 8.77 8.54 4.06
CA ALA A 22 8.80 9.57 5.10
C ALA A 22 9.71 10.75 4.69
N SER A 23 10.80 10.46 3.97
CA SER A 23 11.82 11.41 3.53
C SER A 23 12.61 10.85 2.34
N GLY A 24 13.44 11.71 1.72
CA GLY A 24 14.29 11.35 0.58
C GLY A 24 13.69 11.71 -0.78
N ALA A 25 14.40 11.38 -1.85
CA ALA A 25 14.00 11.66 -3.23
C ALA A 25 13.70 10.36 -3.98
N GLU A 26 12.61 10.34 -4.76
CA GLU A 26 12.24 9.20 -5.62
C GLU A 26 13.34 8.94 -6.66
N GLY A 27 13.79 7.68 -6.77
CA GLY A 27 14.93 7.29 -7.62
C GLY A 27 16.31 7.38 -6.95
N ALA A 28 16.36 7.69 -5.65
CA ALA A 28 17.57 7.63 -4.82
C ALA A 28 17.32 6.78 -3.55
N ALA A 29 18.01 7.08 -2.44
CA ALA A 29 17.68 6.50 -1.14
C ALA A 29 16.49 7.23 -0.51
N VAL A 30 15.50 6.48 -0.02
CA VAL A 30 14.34 6.98 0.72
C VAL A 30 14.16 6.22 2.01
N THR A 31 13.65 6.87 3.05
CA THR A 31 13.21 6.19 4.28
C THR A 31 11.71 5.96 4.22
N ALA A 32 11.23 4.74 4.44
CA ALA A 32 9.82 4.39 4.37
C ALA A 32 9.07 4.68 5.67
N ASP A 33 7.94 5.36 5.55
CA ASP A 33 6.90 5.44 6.60
C ASP A 33 6.02 4.18 6.56
N ALA A 34 5.73 3.68 5.35
CA ALA A 34 5.00 2.43 5.17
C ALA A 34 5.46 1.64 3.94
N VAL A 35 5.44 0.32 4.09
CA VAL A 35 5.72 -0.69 3.05
C VAL A 35 4.52 -1.62 2.98
N VAL A 36 3.90 -1.68 1.81
CA VAL A 36 2.71 -2.53 1.59
C VAL A 36 2.98 -3.54 0.50
N VAL A 37 2.94 -4.82 0.86
CA VAL A 37 2.88 -5.92 -0.11
C VAL A 37 1.53 -5.86 -0.81
N GLY A 38 1.52 -5.94 -2.14
CA GLY A 38 0.28 -5.94 -2.90
C GLY A 38 0.31 -6.96 -4.03
N ALA A 39 -0.87 -7.44 -4.42
CA ALA A 39 -1.02 -8.41 -5.49
C ALA A 39 -0.36 -7.97 -6.81
N SER A 40 0.47 -8.83 -7.40
CA SER A 40 0.99 -8.66 -8.76
C SER A 40 -0.14 -8.90 -9.76
N SER A 41 -0.48 -7.92 -10.58
CA SER A 41 -1.44 -8.11 -11.68
C SER A 41 -0.66 -8.54 -12.92
N GLY A 42 -0.78 -9.82 -13.30
CA GLY A 42 -0.15 -10.33 -14.52
C GLY A 42 1.38 -10.41 -14.48
N GLY A 43 1.97 -10.55 -13.29
CA GLY A 43 3.43 -10.72 -13.14
C GLY A 43 4.24 -9.42 -13.18
N GLN A 44 3.59 -8.26 -13.31
CA GLN A 44 4.25 -6.96 -13.21
C GLN A 44 3.67 -6.10 -12.10
N CYS A 45 4.55 -5.40 -11.38
CA CYS A 45 4.19 -4.42 -10.35
C CYS A 45 3.74 -3.10 -10.98
N GLN A 46 2.67 -3.15 -11.78
CA GLN A 46 2.18 -1.98 -12.49
C GLN A 46 1.55 -0.99 -11.53
N LYS A 47 1.91 0.29 -11.63
CA LYS A 47 1.27 1.36 -10.87
C LYS A 47 -0.16 1.51 -11.40
N THR A 48 -1.16 1.16 -10.60
CA THR A 48 -2.58 1.23 -11.02
C THR A 48 -3.21 2.60 -10.71
N GLY A 49 -2.44 3.52 -10.09
CA GLY A 49 -2.84 4.88 -9.79
C GLY A 49 -2.88 5.17 -8.29
N GLY A 50 -3.66 6.18 -7.87
CA GLY A 50 -3.76 6.61 -6.47
C GLY A 50 -4.33 5.56 -5.50
N ALA A 51 -5.11 4.61 -6.02
CA ALA A 51 -5.77 3.55 -5.27
C ALA A 51 -4.78 2.58 -4.59
N ASP A 52 -3.55 2.45 -5.11
CA ASP A 52 -2.50 1.63 -4.51
C ASP A 52 -2.08 2.09 -3.12
N ASN A 53 -2.52 3.29 -2.72
CA ASN A 53 -2.16 3.94 -1.47
C ASN A 53 -3.34 4.16 -0.52
N ALA A 54 -4.52 3.64 -0.87
CA ALA A 54 -5.69 3.73 -0.03
C ALA A 54 -5.44 3.00 1.30
N GLY A 55 -5.86 3.61 2.40
CA GLY A 55 -5.74 3.04 3.74
C GLY A 55 -4.36 3.17 4.41
N LEU A 56 -3.38 3.82 3.76
CA LEU A 56 -2.06 4.11 4.36
C LEU A 56 -2.00 5.49 5.03
N PRO A 57 -1.11 5.67 6.02
CA PRO A 57 -0.77 6.99 6.56
C PRO A 57 -0.43 8.01 5.47
N ARG A 58 -0.70 9.29 5.76
CA ARG A 58 -0.48 10.37 4.80
C ARG A 58 1.03 10.65 4.67
N SER A 59 1.54 10.64 3.44
CA SER A 59 2.87 11.17 3.12
C SER A 59 2.76 12.36 2.16
N PRO A 60 3.41 13.51 2.46
CA PRO A 60 3.47 14.66 1.56
C PRO A 60 4.30 14.38 0.29
N LEU A 61 5.16 13.37 0.33
CA LEU A 61 6.00 12.94 -0.81
C LEU A 61 5.26 11.99 -1.77
N GLY A 62 4.01 11.64 -1.47
CA GLY A 62 3.26 10.67 -2.24
C GLY A 62 3.77 9.26 -2.00
N GLY A 63 4.01 8.51 -3.07
CA GLY A 63 4.55 7.16 -2.97
C GLY A 63 4.48 6.40 -4.28
N PHE A 64 5.27 5.34 -4.35
CA PHE A 64 5.59 4.63 -5.57
C PHE A 64 5.41 3.13 -5.39
N ARG A 65 5.32 2.42 -6.52
CA ARG A 65 5.12 0.97 -6.56
C ARG A 65 6.20 0.34 -7.41
N GLY A 66 6.74 -0.79 -6.97
CA GLY A 66 7.77 -1.52 -7.68
C GLY A 66 7.94 -2.95 -7.19
N THR A 67 8.92 -3.63 -7.77
CA THR A 67 9.34 -4.99 -7.42
C THR A 67 10.51 -4.92 -6.46
N VAL A 68 10.52 -5.74 -5.42
CA VAL A 68 11.70 -5.92 -4.56
C VAL A 68 12.76 -6.71 -5.32
N ASP A 69 13.92 -6.12 -5.56
CA ASP A 69 15.05 -6.78 -6.22
C ASP A 69 15.91 -7.55 -5.22
N SER A 70 16.19 -6.94 -4.07
CA SER A 70 17.03 -7.49 -3.01
C SER A 70 16.70 -6.87 -1.67
N ILE A 71 17.03 -7.56 -0.59
CA ILE A 71 16.91 -7.09 0.79
C ILE A 71 18.25 -7.31 1.47
N ASP A 72 18.73 -6.27 2.15
CA ASP A 72 19.94 -6.31 2.95
C ASP A 72 19.71 -5.58 4.28
N ASP A 73 19.72 -6.35 5.37
CA ASP A 73 19.39 -5.91 6.72
C ASP A 73 18.13 -5.04 6.79
N LYS A 74 18.26 -3.71 6.91
CA LYS A 74 17.17 -2.72 6.97
C LYS A 74 16.96 -1.93 5.67
N THR A 75 17.46 -2.46 4.56
CA THR A 75 17.34 -1.85 3.24
C THR A 75 16.73 -2.82 2.24
N MET A 76 15.95 -2.30 1.30
CA MET A 76 15.47 -3.05 0.14
C MET A 76 15.70 -2.24 -1.11
N LEU A 77 16.13 -2.91 -2.18
CA LEU A 77 16.23 -2.30 -3.50
C LEU A 77 14.91 -2.54 -4.24
N VAL A 78 14.27 -1.46 -4.69
CA VAL A 78 12.98 -1.54 -5.39
C VAL A 78 13.13 -1.02 -6.81
N SER A 79 12.77 -1.85 -7.78
CA SER A 79 12.68 -1.48 -9.19
C SER A 79 11.28 -1.01 -9.54
N THR A 80 11.16 0.24 -9.98
CA THR A 80 9.93 0.80 -10.55
C THR A 80 10.04 0.79 -12.07
N HIS A 81 8.95 0.48 -12.76
CA HIS A 81 8.90 0.43 -14.22
C HIS A 81 8.01 1.54 -14.75
N GLY A 82 8.56 2.35 -15.66
CA GLY A 82 7.84 3.36 -16.42
C GLY A 82 7.00 2.72 -17.54
N THR A 83 5.99 3.44 -18.00
CA THR A 83 5.16 3.03 -19.14
C THR A 83 5.92 3.05 -20.48
N ASP A 84 7.06 3.71 -20.51
CA ASP A 84 8.01 3.79 -21.62
C ASP A 84 9.03 2.63 -21.62
N GLY A 85 8.92 1.69 -20.68
CA GLY A 85 9.85 0.57 -20.52
C GLY A 85 11.13 0.93 -19.76
N SER A 86 11.28 2.17 -19.29
CA SER A 86 12.37 2.54 -18.38
C SER A 86 12.22 1.85 -17.03
N SER A 87 13.35 1.66 -16.34
CA SER A 87 13.36 1.15 -14.97
C SER A 87 14.20 2.04 -14.07
N THR A 88 13.66 2.41 -12.92
CA THR A 88 14.38 3.18 -11.90
C THR A 88 14.55 2.33 -10.66
N LYS A 89 15.78 2.29 -10.14
CA LYS A 89 16.09 1.60 -8.89
C LYS A 89 16.10 2.60 -7.75
N THR A 90 15.39 2.29 -6.68
CA THR A 90 15.29 3.11 -5.48
C THR A 90 15.72 2.28 -4.28
N THR A 91 16.65 2.79 -3.49
CA THR A 91 17.02 2.16 -2.21
C THR A 91 16.02 2.62 -1.16
N VAL A 92 15.39 1.68 -0.49
CA VAL A 92 14.37 1.96 0.53
C VAL A 92 14.90 1.46 1.87
N GLU A 93 15.16 2.41 2.76
CA GLU A 93 15.49 2.14 4.15
C GLU A 93 14.20 2.03 4.97
N TYR A 94 14.18 1.10 5.90
CA TYR A 94 13.08 0.94 6.83
C TYR A 94 13.60 0.75 8.25
N ASN A 95 12.79 1.10 9.24
CA ASN A 95 13.15 1.02 10.64
C ASN A 95 11.96 0.53 11.47
N ASP A 96 12.11 0.55 12.79
CA ASP A 96 11.13 -0.02 13.70
C ASP A 96 9.84 0.83 13.78
N LEU A 97 9.83 2.02 13.17
CA LEU A 97 8.66 2.88 12.99
C LEU A 97 7.97 2.66 11.64
N THR A 98 8.61 1.96 10.69
CA THR A 98 8.03 1.69 9.38
C THR A 98 6.84 0.74 9.54
N LEU A 99 5.69 1.14 9.00
CA LEU A 99 4.50 0.31 8.96
C LEU A 99 4.61 -0.75 7.86
N PHE A 100 4.41 -2.02 8.21
CA PHE A 100 4.34 -3.12 7.25
C PHE A 100 2.92 -3.68 7.16
N ALA A 101 2.41 -3.83 5.94
CA ALA A 101 1.11 -4.42 5.70
C ALA A 101 1.08 -5.29 4.44
N ASP A 102 0.19 -6.28 4.42
CA ASP A 102 -0.18 -7.04 3.23
C ASP A 102 -1.57 -6.64 2.74
N ARG A 103 -1.68 -6.42 1.42
CA ARG A 103 -2.89 -5.99 0.75
C ARG A 103 -3.37 -7.09 -0.20
N HIS A 104 -4.53 -7.66 0.11
CA HIS A 104 -5.14 -8.72 -0.68
C HIS A 104 -6.63 -8.50 -0.95
N ARG A 105 -7.14 -9.23 -1.95
CA ARG A 105 -8.57 -9.27 -2.26
C ARG A 105 -9.27 -10.17 -1.25
N VAL A 106 -10.46 -9.75 -0.88
CA VAL A 106 -11.33 -10.40 0.11
C VAL A 106 -12.75 -10.35 -0.43
N ASN A 107 -13.53 -11.36 -0.07
CA ASN A 107 -14.94 -11.45 -0.43
C ASN A 107 -15.80 -10.73 0.62
N ALA A 108 -17.11 -10.66 0.38
CA ALA A 108 -18.04 -9.95 1.25
C ALA A 108 -18.17 -10.56 2.67
N ASP A 109 -17.84 -11.85 2.83
CA ASP A 109 -17.81 -12.55 4.11
C ASP A 109 -16.74 -12.04 5.08
N ALA A 110 -15.68 -11.41 4.57
CA ALA A 110 -14.67 -10.76 5.40
C ALA A 110 -15.22 -9.50 6.11
N ILE A 111 -16.37 -8.98 5.67
CA ILE A 111 -17.03 -7.83 6.29
C ILE A 111 -17.80 -8.30 7.52
N VAL A 112 -17.18 -8.13 8.69
CA VAL A 112 -17.75 -8.52 9.99
C VAL A 112 -17.78 -7.32 10.94
N GLU A 113 -18.65 -7.41 11.95
CA GLU A 113 -18.73 -6.39 13.01
C GLU A 113 -17.37 -6.17 13.68
N GLY A 114 -17.07 -4.90 13.98
CA GLY A 114 -15.81 -4.51 14.62
C GLY A 114 -14.64 -4.27 13.66
N LYS A 115 -14.76 -4.57 12.36
CA LYS A 115 -13.74 -4.17 11.37
C LYS A 115 -13.89 -2.71 10.93
N CYS A 116 -12.76 -2.05 10.72
CA CYS A 116 -12.71 -0.75 10.08
C CYS A 116 -13.00 -0.89 8.59
N ILE A 117 -13.91 -0.06 8.07
CA ILE A 117 -14.32 -0.09 6.67
C ILE A 117 -14.37 1.34 6.12
N ILE A 118 -13.80 1.51 4.94
CA ILE A 118 -13.93 2.71 4.11
C ILE A 118 -14.71 2.29 2.86
N ALA A 119 -15.96 2.75 2.78
CA ALA A 119 -16.83 2.53 1.63
C ALA A 119 -16.83 3.77 0.73
N GLY A 120 -16.65 3.56 -0.57
CA GLY A 120 -16.74 4.61 -1.60
C GLY A 120 -17.84 4.27 -2.60
N GLY A 121 -18.71 5.25 -2.91
CA GLY A 121 -19.86 5.06 -3.79
C GLY A 121 -20.71 6.31 -3.92
N THR A 122 -21.95 6.13 -4.37
CA THR A 122 -22.92 7.20 -4.57
C THR A 122 -24.16 6.96 -3.71
N ASN A 123 -24.73 8.00 -3.13
CA ASN A 123 -26.00 7.85 -2.42
C ASN A 123 -27.15 7.65 -3.42
N ASP A 124 -28.09 6.78 -3.09
CA ASP A 124 -29.37 6.73 -3.79
C ASP A 124 -30.31 7.88 -3.38
N THR A 125 -31.49 7.92 -3.99
CA THR A 125 -32.52 8.94 -3.70
C THR A 125 -33.04 8.89 -2.26
N GLY A 126 -32.83 7.79 -1.55
CA GLY A 126 -33.17 7.61 -0.13
C GLY A 126 -32.03 7.95 0.83
N GLY A 127 -30.85 8.33 0.32
CA GLY A 127 -29.68 8.65 1.13
C GLY A 127 -28.84 7.44 1.56
N VAL A 128 -29.12 6.24 1.04
CA VAL A 128 -28.31 5.06 1.31
C VAL A 128 -27.10 5.04 0.37
N LEU A 129 -25.90 4.85 0.93
CA LEU A 129 -24.68 4.75 0.15
C LEU A 129 -24.67 3.43 -0.64
N GLN A 130 -24.78 3.54 -1.96
CA GLN A 130 -24.54 2.45 -2.89
C GLN A 130 -23.02 2.29 -3.05
N ALA A 131 -22.42 1.50 -2.17
CA ALA A 131 -20.99 1.27 -2.12
C ALA A 131 -20.52 0.49 -3.36
N GLN A 132 -19.68 1.12 -4.17
CA GLN A 132 -19.04 0.51 -5.33
C GLN A 132 -17.66 -0.06 -4.98
N THR A 133 -17.07 0.43 -3.89
CA THR A 133 -15.76 0.01 -3.39
C THR A 133 -15.80 -0.14 -1.88
N ILE A 134 -15.17 -1.21 -1.39
CA ILE A 134 -14.98 -1.49 0.03
C ILE A 134 -13.49 -1.73 0.27
N ASN A 135 -12.91 -0.89 1.11
CA ASN A 135 -11.53 -1.03 1.60
C ASN A 135 -11.58 -1.23 3.11
N MET A 136 -10.94 -2.29 3.60
CA MET A 136 -10.71 -2.51 5.02
C MET A 136 -9.27 -2.08 5.32
N PRO A 137 -9.08 -0.86 5.85
CA PRO A 137 -7.75 -0.36 6.12
C PRO A 137 -7.15 -1.01 7.36
N LEU A 138 -5.84 -0.84 7.52
CA LEU A 138 -5.17 -1.26 8.74
C LEU A 138 -5.66 -0.41 9.93
N VAL A 139 -5.94 -1.07 11.05
CA VAL A 139 -6.21 -0.38 12.32
C VAL A 139 -4.88 0.03 12.93
N VAL A 140 -4.64 1.33 13.06
CA VAL A 140 -3.44 1.88 13.70
C VAL A 140 -3.87 2.44 15.06
N ASN A 141 -3.21 2.00 16.13
CA ASN A 141 -3.52 2.42 17.50
C ASN A 141 -4.99 2.25 17.91
N GLY A 142 -5.61 1.14 17.47
CA GLY A 142 -7.01 0.83 17.80
C GLY A 142 -8.06 1.73 17.13
N SER A 143 -7.66 2.61 16.20
CA SER A 143 -8.55 3.56 15.55
C SER A 143 -8.66 3.28 14.04
N CYS A 144 -9.87 3.44 13.51
CA CYS A 144 -10.08 3.40 12.06
C CYS A 144 -9.47 4.65 11.40
N PRO A 145 -8.66 4.50 10.35
CA PRO A 145 -8.11 5.64 9.65
C PRO A 145 -9.22 6.38 8.88
N GLN A 146 -9.12 7.71 8.82
CA GLN A 146 -10.09 8.53 8.12
C GLN A 146 -10.01 8.33 6.58
N PRO A 147 -11.16 8.18 5.90
CA PRO A 147 -11.23 8.23 4.44
C PRO A 147 -10.67 9.55 3.90
N LYS A 148 -10.10 9.52 2.69
CA LYS A 148 -9.92 10.75 1.90
C LYS A 148 -11.28 11.14 1.31
N GLY A 149 -11.78 12.33 1.68
CA GLY A 149 -12.78 13.05 0.89
C GLY A 149 -12.14 13.69 -0.34
#